data_AF-A0A7L0ENE9-F1
#
_entry.id   AF-A0A7L0ENE9-F1
#
_cell.length_a   1.000
_cell.length_b   1.000
_cell.length_c   1.000
_cell.angle_alpha   90.00
_cell.angle_beta   90.00
_cell.angle_gamma   90.00
#
_symmetry.space_group_name_H-M   'P 1'
#
loop_
_entity.id
_entity.type
_entity.pdbx_description
1 polymer ?
#
loop_
_entity_poly.entity_id
_entity_poly.type
_entity_poly.pdbx_seq_one_letter_code
_entity_poly.pdbx_strand_id
1 'polypeptide(L)'
;QLFWEKRLQGLSASDVSEQIIKSMELPKGLQGVGPGNNDDTLLSAVASALHTSSAPITGQLSAAVEKNPAVWLNTSQPLCKAFIVTDDDIRKQEERVQQVRKKLEEALMADILSR
;
A
#
# COMPACT_ATOMS: atom_id res chain seq x y z
N GLN A 1 -9.33 3.62 17.79
CA GLN A 1 -7.95 3.10 17.90
C GLN A 1 -7.00 3.97 17.06
N LEU A 2 -6.65 5.19 17.50
CA LEU A 2 -6.08 6.24 16.62
C LEU A 2 -4.53 6.41 16.69
N PHE A 3 -3.82 5.59 17.47
CA PHE A 3 -2.40 5.83 17.77
C PHE A 3 -1.46 4.66 17.41
N TRP A 4 -1.91 3.67 16.65
CA TRP A 4 -1.03 2.54 16.28
C TRP A 4 0.00 2.94 15.24
N GLU A 5 -0.39 3.77 14.27
CA GLU A 5 0.53 4.29 13.25
C GLU A 5 1.74 5.00 13.85
N LYS A 6 1.51 5.89 14.83
CA LYS A 6 2.61 6.56 15.55
C LYS A 6 3.43 5.60 16.41
N ARG A 7 2.82 4.55 16.96
CA ARG A 7 3.53 3.53 17.76
C ARG A 7 4.41 2.61 16.92
N LEU A 8 4.03 2.36 15.66
CA LEU A 8 4.78 1.51 14.74
C LEU A 8 5.80 2.30 13.91
N GLN A 9 5.84 3.62 14.04
CA GLN A 9 6.79 4.46 13.33
C GLN A 9 8.23 4.08 13.66
N GLY A 10 9.04 3.82 12.62
CA GLY A 10 10.46 3.45 12.77
C GLY A 10 10.70 1.97 13.07
N LEU A 11 9.64 1.16 13.17
CA LEU A 11 9.76 -0.29 13.25
C LEU A 11 9.73 -0.88 11.83
N SER A 12 10.48 -1.97 11.64
CA SER A 12 10.46 -2.74 10.39
C SER A 12 10.27 -4.21 10.71
N ALA A 13 9.56 -4.92 9.83
CA ALA A 13 9.42 -6.36 9.95
C ALA A 13 10.77 -7.04 9.64
N SER A 14 11.06 -8.15 10.31
CA SER A 14 12.21 -9.00 10.03
C SER A 14 11.78 -10.44 9.80
N ASP A 15 12.57 -11.18 9.03
CA ASP A 15 12.37 -12.62 8.87
C ASP A 15 12.99 -13.41 10.04
N VAL A 16 12.90 -14.74 9.95
CA VAL A 16 13.46 -15.67 10.96
C VAL A 16 14.99 -15.62 11.06
N SER A 17 15.66 -15.01 10.09
CA SER A 17 17.11 -14.78 10.05
C SER A 17 17.47 -13.36 10.51
N GLU A 18 16.53 -12.63 11.13
CA GLU A 18 16.66 -11.24 11.56
C GLU A 18 16.94 -10.25 10.41
N GLN A 19 16.74 -10.65 9.16
CA GLN A 19 16.91 -9.73 8.03
C GLN A 19 15.68 -8.84 7.89
N ILE A 20 15.90 -7.53 7.76
CA ILE A 20 14.84 -6.55 7.57
C ILE A 20 14.11 -6.86 6.25
N ILE A 21 12.80 -7.09 6.35
CA ILE A 21 11.92 -7.25 5.21
C ILE A 21 11.75 -5.88 4.58
N LYS A 22 12.17 -5.77 3.31
CA LYS A 22 12.01 -4.54 2.54
C LYS A 22 10.53 -4.18 2.45
N SER A 23 10.20 -2.92 2.75
CA SER A 23 8.84 -2.41 2.60
C SER A 23 8.38 -2.45 1.14
N MET A 24 7.07 -2.53 0.94
CA MET A 24 6.47 -2.53 -0.38
C MET A 24 6.69 -1.18 -1.06
N GLU A 25 7.10 -1.20 -2.32
CA GLU A 25 7.11 0.00 -3.16
C GLU A 25 5.67 0.34 -3.58
N LEU A 26 5.21 1.54 -3.23
CA LEU A 26 3.87 1.98 -3.57
C LEU A 26 3.77 2.41 -5.05
N PRO A 27 2.59 2.23 -5.68
CA PRO A 27 2.35 2.76 -7.01
C PRO A 27 2.49 4.28 -7.04
N LYS A 28 3.06 4.84 -8.12
CA LYS A 28 3.26 6.30 -8.26
C LYS A 28 1.99 7.15 -8.12
N GLY A 29 0.83 6.55 -8.42
CA GLY A 29 -0.48 7.19 -8.27
C GLY A 29 -0.95 7.31 -6.82
N LEU A 30 -0.40 6.52 -5.90
CA LEU A 30 -0.74 6.55 -4.49
C LEU A 30 0.25 7.47 -3.76
N GLN A 31 -0.19 8.71 -3.50
CA GLN A 31 0.65 9.75 -2.89
C GLN A 31 0.03 10.22 -1.59
N GLY A 32 0.79 10.23 -0.50
CA GLY A 32 0.31 10.73 0.79
C GLY A 32 0.10 12.25 0.75
N VAL A 33 -0.77 12.76 1.62
CA VAL A 33 -0.95 14.19 1.85
C VAL A 33 -0.75 14.52 3.32
N GLY A 34 -0.31 15.75 3.60
CA GLY A 34 -0.07 16.22 4.96
C GLY A 34 1.38 15.99 5.44
N PRO A 35 1.73 16.56 6.61
CA PRO A 35 3.09 16.54 7.12
C PRO A 35 3.52 15.15 7.59
N GLY A 36 4.76 14.77 7.28
CA GLY A 36 5.35 13.51 7.76
C GLY A 36 4.82 12.26 7.05
N ASN A 37 4.19 12.41 5.89
CA ASN A 37 3.77 11.28 5.05
C ASN A 37 5.00 10.50 4.55
N ASN A 38 4.92 9.18 4.62
CA ASN A 38 5.83 8.27 3.95
C ASN A 38 5.05 7.05 3.46
N ASP A 39 5.68 6.19 2.66
CA ASP A 39 5.01 5.05 2.04
C ASP A 39 4.46 4.07 3.08
N ASP A 40 5.17 3.85 4.20
CA ASP A 40 4.74 2.93 5.26
C ASP A 40 3.48 3.41 5.99
N THR A 41 3.44 4.70 6.33
CA THR A 41 2.27 5.32 6.99
C THR A 41 1.07 5.36 6.04
N LEU A 42 1.31 5.63 4.76
CA LEU A 42 0.27 5.61 3.75
C LEU A 42 -0.31 4.20 3.55
N LEU A 43 0.54 3.19 3.43
CA LEU A 43 0.12 1.79 3.32
C LEU A 43 -0.71 1.37 4.54
N SER A 44 -0.26 1.74 5.74
CA SER A 44 -0.95 1.45 7.00
C SER A 44 -2.33 2.11 7.08
N ALA A 45 -2.45 3.36 6.64
CA ALA A 45 -3.72 4.09 6.61
C ALA A 45 -4.70 3.47 5.62
N VAL A 46 -4.23 3.08 4.43
CA VAL A 46 -5.05 2.40 3.41
C VAL A 46 -5.50 1.03 3.92
N ALA A 47 -4.59 0.23 4.49
CA ALA A 47 -4.93 -1.08 5.05
C ALA A 47 -5.95 -0.97 6.20
N SER A 48 -5.80 0.03 7.07
CA SER A 48 -6.73 0.29 8.17
C SER A 48 -8.12 0.70 7.65
N ALA A 49 -8.18 1.54 6.62
CA ALA A 49 -9.44 1.93 6.01
C ALA A 49 -10.15 0.74 5.35
N LEU A 50 -9.41 -0.11 4.62
CA LEU A 50 -9.93 -1.35 4.03
C LEU A 50 -10.40 -2.37 5.08
N HIS A 51 -9.73 -2.42 6.23
CA HIS A 51 -10.09 -3.36 7.30
C HIS A 51 -11.34 -2.92 8.07
N THR A 52 -11.50 -1.61 8.28
CA THR A 52 -12.56 -1.06 9.14
C THR A 52 -13.83 -0.66 8.38
N SER A 53 -13.77 -0.55 7.05
CA SER A 53 -14.85 -0.04 6.22
C SER A 53 -15.01 -0.87 4.94
N SER A 54 -16.25 -1.11 4.53
CA SER A 54 -16.56 -1.65 3.19
C SER A 54 -16.81 -0.56 2.15
N ALA A 55 -16.68 0.72 2.53
CA ALA A 55 -16.82 1.83 1.60
C ALA A 55 -15.61 1.91 0.65
N PRO A 56 -15.79 2.45 -0.57
CA PRO A 56 -14.68 2.63 -1.51
C PRO A 56 -13.56 3.50 -0.92
N ILE A 57 -12.32 3.15 -1.23
CA ILE A 57 -11.14 3.97 -0.93
C ILE A 57 -10.83 4.84 -2.13
N THR A 58 -11.08 6.13 -2.00
CA THR A 58 -10.91 7.15 -3.04
C THR A 58 -9.87 8.20 -2.68
N GLY A 59 -9.43 8.26 -1.42
CA GLY A 59 -8.51 9.28 -0.92
C GLY A 59 -9.19 10.65 -0.70
N GLN A 60 -8.38 11.70 -0.60
CA GLN A 60 -8.84 13.07 -0.39
C GLN A 60 -9.24 13.71 -1.74
N LEU A 61 -10.54 13.78 -2.01
CA LEU A 61 -11.09 14.32 -3.27
C LEU A 61 -10.88 15.83 -3.44
N SER A 62 -10.83 16.58 -2.33
CA SER A 62 -10.67 18.03 -2.38
C SER A 62 -9.20 18.39 -2.41
N ALA A 63 -8.73 19.03 -3.49
CA ALA A 63 -7.40 19.63 -3.55
C ALA A 63 -7.22 20.75 -2.50
N ALA A 64 -8.31 21.27 -1.91
CA ALA A 64 -8.23 22.22 -0.81
C ALA A 64 -7.64 21.61 0.47
N VAL A 65 -7.59 20.27 0.59
CA VAL A 65 -6.94 19.58 1.71
C VAL A 65 -5.46 19.94 1.82
N GLU A 66 -4.77 20.20 0.71
CA GLU A 66 -3.36 20.61 0.72
C GLU A 66 -3.17 22.05 1.20
N LYS A 67 -4.19 22.90 0.98
CA LYS A 67 -4.15 24.33 1.36
C LYS A 67 -4.54 24.56 2.81
N ASN A 68 -5.58 23.88 3.27
CA ASN A 68 -6.04 23.95 4.65
C ASN A 68 -6.64 22.60 5.09
N PRO A 69 -5.80 21.66 5.56
CA PRO A 69 -6.26 20.34 5.97
C PRO A 69 -7.30 20.43 7.09
N ALA A 70 -7.16 21.34 8.05
CA ALA A 70 -8.03 21.41 9.23
C ALA A 70 -9.52 21.64 8.90
N VAL A 71 -9.82 22.20 7.73
CA VAL A 71 -11.19 22.47 7.28
C VAL A 71 -11.71 21.43 6.28
N TRP A 72 -10.83 20.91 5.43
CA TRP A 72 -11.21 20.12 4.25
C TRP A 72 -10.87 18.63 4.36
N LEU A 73 -10.38 18.18 5.51
CA LEU A 73 -10.02 16.78 5.73
C LEU A 73 -11.26 15.89 5.72
N ASN A 74 -11.28 14.91 4.82
CA ASN A 74 -12.23 13.82 4.91
C ASN A 74 -11.65 12.72 5.80
N THR A 75 -12.13 12.62 7.04
CA THR A 75 -11.69 11.60 8.01
C THR A 75 -12.18 10.19 7.71
N SER A 76 -13.08 10.01 6.73
CA SER A 76 -13.54 8.70 6.27
C SER A 76 -12.64 8.08 5.19
N GLN A 77 -11.65 8.84 4.70
CA GLN A 77 -10.72 8.41 3.67
C GLN A 77 -9.27 8.53 4.18
N PRO A 78 -8.34 7.67 3.71
CA PRO A 78 -6.93 7.80 4.04
C PRO A 78 -6.36 9.17 3.65
N LEU A 79 -5.27 9.57 4.32
CA LEU A 79 -4.54 10.81 4.02
C LEU A 79 -3.67 10.65 2.76
N CYS A 80 -4.31 10.38 1.63
CA CYS A 80 -3.69 10.35 0.32
C CYS A 80 -4.42 11.22 -0.68
N LYS A 81 -3.74 11.63 -1.75
CA LYS A 81 -4.38 12.28 -2.89
C LYS A 81 -5.43 11.35 -3.47
N ALA A 82 -6.47 11.94 -4.05
CA ALA A 82 -7.40 11.18 -4.85
C ALA A 82 -6.67 10.39 -5.95
N PHE A 83 -7.01 9.12 -6.07
CA PHE A 83 -6.47 8.24 -7.09
C PHE A 83 -7.60 7.41 -7.71
N ILE A 84 -7.35 6.93 -8.93
CA ILE A 84 -8.29 6.10 -9.67
C ILE A 84 -7.53 4.85 -10.09
N VAL A 85 -8.12 3.69 -9.84
CA VAL A 85 -7.62 2.41 -10.36
C VAL A 85 -8.27 2.19 -11.72
N THR A 86 -7.46 2.07 -12.75
CA THR A 86 -7.93 1.84 -14.12
C THR A 86 -7.87 0.35 -14.49
N ASP A 87 -8.59 -0.05 -15.54
CA ASP A 87 -8.51 -1.42 -16.07
C ASP A 87 -7.08 -1.79 -16.52
N ASP A 88 -6.30 -0.81 -16.97
CA ASP A 88 -4.90 -1.00 -17.35
C ASP A 88 -4.02 -1.32 -16.13
N ASP A 89 -4.28 -0.67 -14.98
CA ASP A 89 -3.59 -0.97 -13.73
C ASP A 89 -3.89 -2.40 -13.26
N ILE A 90 -5.15 -2.82 -13.36
CA ILE A 90 -5.60 -4.18 -13.01
C ILE A 90 -4.89 -5.21 -13.90
N ARG A 91 -4.97 -5.02 -15.23
CA ARG A 91 -4.36 -5.92 -16.22
C ARG A 91 -2.85 -6.07 -15.99
N LYS A 92 -2.13 -4.97 -15.75
CA LYS A 92 -0.68 -5.01 -15.47
C LYS A 92 -0.34 -5.78 -14.20
N GLN A 93 -1.16 -5.65 -13.16
CA GLN A 93 -0.96 -6.42 -11.93
C GLN A 93 -1.24 -7.92 -12.14
N GLU A 94 -2.29 -8.26 -12.88
CA GLU A 94 -2.59 -9.65 -13.24
C GLU A 94 -1.45 -10.29 -14.04
N GLU A 95 -0.94 -9.60 -15.06
CA GLU A 95 0.21 -10.05 -15.86
C GLU A 95 1.45 -10.27 -15.00
N ARG A 96 1.75 -9.36 -14.06
CA ARG A 96 2.88 -9.50 -13.13
C ARG A 96 2.73 -10.74 -12.25
N VAL A 97 1.54 -10.98 -11.69
CA VAL A 97 1.27 -12.16 -10.86
C VAL A 97 1.41 -13.45 -11.68
N GLN A 98 0.87 -13.47 -12.90
CA GLN A 98 0.98 -14.62 -13.79
C GLN A 98 2.44 -14.95 -14.13
N GLN A 99 3.26 -13.95 -14.42
CA GLN A 99 4.69 -14.14 -14.70
C GLN A 99 5.45 -14.72 -13.49
N VAL A 100 5.17 -14.21 -12.28
CA VAL A 100 5.81 -14.72 -11.06
C VAL A 100 5.37 -16.16 -10.75
N ARG A 101 4.10 -16.50 -10.94
CA ARG A 101 3.60 -17.88 -10.78
C ARG A 101 4.31 -18.83 -11.75
N LYS A 102 4.45 -18.44 -13.03
CA LYS A 102 5.16 -19.24 -14.02
C LYS A 102 6.63 -19.49 -13.62
N LYS A 103 7.34 -18.45 -13.17
CA LYS A 103 8.72 -18.59 -12.69
C LYS A 103 8.82 -19.51 -11.47
N LEU A 104 7.84 -19.46 -10.58
CA LEU A 104 7.78 -20.37 -9.43
C LEU A 104 7.56 -21.82 -9.87
N GLU A 105 6.65 -22.07 -10.81
CA GLU A 105 6.42 -23.40 -11.40
C GLU A 105 7.69 -23.96 -12.06
N GLU A 106 8.39 -23.15 -12.85
CA GLU A 106 9.66 -23.51 -13.49
C GLU A 106 10.73 -23.88 -12.44
N ALA A 107 10.86 -23.09 -11.38
CA ALA A 107 11.80 -23.36 -10.29
C ALA A 107 11.45 -24.65 -9.52
N LEU A 108 10.17 -24.89 -9.26
CA LEU A 108 9.70 -26.12 -8.61
C LEU A 108 9.96 -27.35 -9.48
N MET A 109 9.69 -27.27 -10.79
CA MET A 109 10.00 -28.36 -11.72
C MET A 109 11.50 -28.65 -11.79
N ALA A 110 12.34 -27.61 -11.79
CA ALA A 110 13.79 -27.77 -11.77
C ALA A 110 14.29 -28.43 -10.47
N ASP A 111 13.75 -28.08 -9.30
CA ASP A 111 14.09 -28.74 -8.03
C ASP A 111 13.76 -30.23 -8.08
N ILE A 112 12.58 -30.58 -8.59
CA ILE A 112 12.14 -31.98 -8.75
C ILE A 112 13.08 -32.75 -9.67
N LEU A 113 13.52 -32.15 -10.79
CA LEU A 113 14.44 -32.78 -11.74
C LEU A 113 15.89 -32.88 -11.22
N SER A 114 16.25 -32.06 -10.24
CA SER A 114 17.59 -32.04 -9.64
C SER A 114 17.78 -33.04 -8.50
N ARG A 115 16.70 -33.70 -8.07
CA ARG A 115 16.68 -34.76 -7.04
C ARG A 115 16.72 -36.14 -7.70
#